data_AF-A0A973R5X4-F1
#
_entry.id   AF-A0A973R5X4-F1
#
_cell.length_a   1.000
_cell.length_b   1.000
_cell.length_c   1.000
_cell.angle_alpha   90.00
_cell.angle_beta   90.00
_cell.angle_gamma   90.00
#
_symmetry.space_group_name_H-M   'P 1'
#
loop_
_entity.id
_entity.type
_entity.pdbx_description
1 polymer ?
#
loop_
_entity_poly.entity_id
_entity_poly.type
_entity_poly.pdbx_seq_one_letter_code
_entity_poly.pdbx_strand_id
1 'polypeptide(L)'
;MAFTGLFHRFKHRALAAVAAAAALIAVTASPAAATTGQPSGPYTGMGTCPTSGTALQNPANAIVGCVVATIGGGGFTVGGTKVAFSKPMTVKFGMYWAADGPTVTFPDGTSAALFATATPTDGTELSASPLDVPIPGLSNFWPGVTSAIVLIEPAGPVTAFAPLSAGENYPLFKLPIKLHLLNAFLGLNCYVGSNSSPIVLSPTAGTTSPPPPNQPITGDPGTIAINADPNGYGASVIDFSGATLVDNTLSVPGAHGCGILDSADWIVNSLFGVPSAPGHNTITLTGVSSTIAVDSSISDLTNAINATRK
;
A
#
# COMPACT_ATOMS: atom_id res chain seq x y z
N MET A 1 19.34 76.37 -0.70
CA MET A 1 20.02 76.92 -1.89
C MET A 1 20.82 75.79 -2.51
N ALA A 2 20.65 75.60 -3.81
CA ALA A 2 21.13 74.47 -4.61
C ALA A 2 22.65 74.55 -4.93
N PHE A 3 23.11 73.64 -5.82
CA PHE A 3 24.45 73.39 -6.38
C PHE A 3 25.13 72.18 -5.73
N THR A 4 24.97 70.94 -6.21
CA THR A 4 25.04 70.37 -7.58
C THR A 4 26.43 70.48 -8.22
N GLY A 5 27.06 69.33 -8.44
CA GLY A 5 28.06 69.11 -9.48
C GLY A 5 29.14 68.10 -9.09
N LEU A 6 29.70 67.27 -9.97
CA LEU A 6 29.38 66.90 -11.34
C LEU A 6 30.39 65.78 -11.72
N PHE A 7 29.88 64.59 -12.04
CA PHE A 7 30.28 63.68 -13.12
C PHE A 7 31.74 63.28 -13.51
N HIS A 8 31.81 61.98 -13.88
CA HIS A 8 32.58 61.34 -14.98
C HIS A 8 34.09 61.09 -14.77
N ARG A 9 34.75 60.03 -15.26
CA ARG A 9 34.43 58.72 -15.90
C ARG A 9 35.81 58.01 -16.12
N PHE A 10 35.76 56.71 -16.40
CA PHE A 10 36.73 55.87 -17.14
C PHE A 10 37.99 55.27 -16.46
N LYS A 11 37.82 54.00 -16.06
CA LYS A 11 38.58 52.77 -16.40
C LYS A 11 40.08 52.87 -16.76
N HIS A 12 40.90 52.18 -15.95
CA HIS A 12 42.01 51.37 -16.43
C HIS A 12 42.01 49.98 -15.77
N ARG A 13 42.16 48.95 -16.61
CA ARG A 13 42.42 47.54 -16.23
C ARG A 13 43.93 47.29 -16.30
N ALA A 14 44.49 46.62 -15.29
CA ALA A 14 45.60 45.64 -15.37
C ALA A 14 45.87 45.15 -13.92
N LEU A 15 45.44 43.94 -13.54
CA LEU A 15 46.15 42.64 -13.62
C LEU A 15 47.23 42.43 -12.54
N ALA A 16 46.91 41.48 -11.64
CA ALA A 16 47.80 40.53 -10.93
C ALA A 16 48.76 41.12 -9.85
N ALA A 17 49.07 40.51 -8.71
CA ALA A 17 48.89 39.14 -8.19
C ALA A 17 49.19 39.12 -6.66
N VAL A 18 48.92 37.94 -6.08
CA VAL A 18 49.52 37.32 -4.88
C VAL A 18 48.78 37.45 -3.54
N ALA A 19 48.47 36.25 -3.04
CA ALA A 19 47.70 35.88 -1.87
C ALA A 19 48.49 35.95 -0.56
N ALA A 20 47.75 36.08 0.56
CA ALA A 20 48.07 35.39 1.81
C ALA A 20 46.74 35.05 2.50
N ALA A 21 46.44 33.76 2.56
CA ALA A 21 45.25 33.19 3.15
C ALA A 21 45.42 33.03 4.67
N ALA A 22 44.50 33.60 5.44
CA ALA A 22 44.25 33.20 6.82
C ALA A 22 42.89 32.47 6.84
N ALA A 23 42.94 31.14 6.86
CA ALA A 23 41.76 30.30 6.92
C ALA A 23 41.22 30.27 8.36
N LEU A 24 40.17 31.05 8.63
CA LEU A 24 39.25 30.72 9.73
C LEU A 24 38.41 29.53 9.28
N ILE A 25 38.69 28.36 9.86
CA ILE A 25 37.81 27.20 9.76
C ILE A 25 36.59 27.49 10.64
N ALA A 26 35.58 28.14 10.06
CA ALA A 26 34.24 28.12 10.63
C ALA A 26 33.72 26.67 10.47
N VAL A 27 33.71 25.91 11.55
CA VAL A 27 32.95 24.67 11.62
C VAL A 27 31.48 25.07 11.52
N THR A 28 30.94 25.08 10.30
CA THR A 28 29.50 25.08 10.10
C THR A 28 29.02 23.73 10.61
N ALA A 29 28.57 23.69 11.87
CA ALA A 29 27.74 22.59 12.33
C ALA A 29 26.54 22.54 11.38
N SER A 30 26.52 21.55 10.48
CA SER A 30 25.32 21.23 9.74
C SER A 30 24.21 21.05 10.78
N PRO A 31 23.06 21.71 10.66
CA PRO A 31 21.95 21.42 11.55
C PRO A 31 21.70 19.92 11.41
N ALA A 32 21.88 19.19 12.52
CA ALA A 32 21.45 17.81 12.58
C ALA A 32 19.97 17.85 12.17
N ALA A 33 19.63 17.21 11.05
CA ALA A 33 18.26 17.07 10.65
C ALA A 33 17.54 16.42 11.84
N ALA A 34 16.69 17.18 12.52
CA ALA A 34 15.85 16.63 13.55
C ALA A 34 15.09 15.49 12.89
N THR A 35 15.33 14.26 13.35
CA THR A 35 14.50 13.12 12.98
C THR A 35 13.11 13.47 13.46
N THR A 36 12.27 13.98 12.57
CA THR A 36 10.88 14.26 12.89
C THR A 36 10.27 12.96 13.40
N GLY A 37 9.68 13.01 14.58
CA GLY A 37 9.03 11.87 15.20
C GLY A 37 8.07 11.14 14.28
N GLN A 38 7.77 9.88 14.59
CA GLN A 38 6.70 9.16 13.89
C GLN A 38 5.35 9.71 14.38
N PRO A 39 4.35 9.87 13.49
CA PRO A 39 3.00 10.20 13.91
C PRO A 39 2.48 9.18 14.93
N SER A 40 1.69 9.64 15.89
CA SER A 40 1.20 8.84 17.01
C SER A 40 -0.30 9.01 17.23
N GLY A 41 -0.88 8.16 18.09
CA GLY A 41 -2.33 8.18 18.33
C GLY A 41 -3.10 7.83 17.04
N PRO A 42 -4.13 8.61 16.65
CA PRO A 42 -4.96 8.30 15.49
C PRO A 42 -4.22 8.32 14.14
N TYR A 43 -3.03 8.92 14.07
CA TYR A 43 -2.24 8.98 12.83
C TYR A 43 -1.10 7.96 12.78
N THR A 44 -1.06 7.00 13.71
CA THR A 44 0.00 5.99 13.78
C THR A 44 0.16 5.27 12.44
N GLY A 45 1.39 5.19 11.94
CA GLY A 45 1.71 4.55 10.65
C GLY A 45 1.55 5.47 9.42
N MET A 46 0.99 6.67 9.56
CA MET A 46 0.80 7.62 8.45
C MET A 46 2.06 8.46 8.12
N GLY A 47 3.20 8.15 8.74
CA GLY A 47 4.45 8.89 8.56
C GLY A 47 4.98 8.92 7.13
N THR A 48 4.55 7.96 6.29
CA THR A 48 4.96 7.86 4.87
C THR A 48 3.84 8.24 3.90
N CYS A 49 2.74 8.84 4.39
CA CYS A 49 1.67 9.35 3.53
C CYS A 49 2.20 10.42 2.55
N PRO A 50 1.87 10.35 1.25
CA PRO A 50 2.42 11.24 0.22
C PRO A 50 1.76 12.61 0.18
N THR A 51 1.69 13.33 1.30
CA THR A 51 0.99 14.62 1.37
C THR A 51 1.65 15.74 0.56
N SER A 52 2.95 15.62 0.26
CA SER A 52 3.66 16.50 -0.67
C SER A 52 3.61 16.01 -2.13
N GLY A 53 2.97 14.87 -2.40
CA GLY A 53 2.85 14.29 -3.73
C GLY A 53 1.87 15.06 -4.60
N THR A 54 2.15 15.16 -5.90
CA THR A 54 1.32 15.91 -6.87
C THR A 54 -0.13 15.44 -6.93
N ALA A 55 -0.38 14.13 -6.70
CA ALA A 55 -1.71 13.57 -6.67
C ALA A 55 -2.59 14.17 -5.54
N LEU A 56 -2.06 14.26 -4.32
CA LEU A 56 -2.79 14.82 -3.17
C LEU A 56 -2.81 16.36 -3.21
N GLN A 57 -1.80 16.99 -3.80
CA GLN A 57 -1.71 18.45 -3.93
C GLN A 57 -2.60 19.03 -5.05
N ASN A 58 -3.32 18.19 -5.79
CA ASN A 58 -4.20 18.66 -6.85
C ASN A 58 -5.37 19.49 -6.25
N PRO A 59 -5.51 20.78 -6.59
CA PRO A 59 -6.56 21.64 -6.06
C PRO A 59 -7.98 21.24 -6.51
N ALA A 60 -8.11 20.34 -7.49
CA ALA A 60 -9.40 19.77 -7.88
C ALA A 60 -9.92 18.69 -6.91
N ASN A 61 -9.08 18.23 -5.98
CA ASN A 61 -9.48 17.27 -4.96
C ASN A 61 -10.46 17.91 -3.97
N ALA A 62 -11.62 17.29 -3.80
CA ALA A 62 -12.57 17.66 -2.74
C ALA A 62 -12.24 16.94 -1.41
N ILE A 63 -11.61 15.77 -1.49
CA ILE A 63 -11.17 14.99 -0.33
C ILE A 63 -9.76 14.46 -0.61
N VAL A 64 -8.90 14.57 0.39
CA VAL A 64 -7.58 13.94 0.43
C VAL A 64 -7.43 13.20 1.75
N GLY A 65 -6.61 12.15 1.77
CA GLY A 65 -6.46 11.36 2.98
C GLY A 65 -5.26 10.43 2.99
N CYS A 66 -5.07 9.82 4.16
CA CYS A 66 -4.05 8.81 4.42
C CYS A 66 -4.72 7.57 5.01
N VAL A 67 -4.38 6.40 4.48
CA VAL A 67 -4.92 5.10 4.90
C VAL A 67 -3.80 4.26 5.50
N VAL A 68 -4.06 3.66 6.65
CA VAL A 68 -3.26 2.58 7.22
C VAL A 68 -4.20 1.46 7.61
N ALA A 69 -3.97 0.26 7.11
CA ALA A 69 -4.72 -0.94 7.44
C ALA A 69 -3.77 -2.01 7.97
N THR A 70 -4.20 -2.71 9.02
CA THR A 70 -3.55 -3.91 9.54
C THR A 70 -4.48 -5.08 9.38
N ILE A 71 -3.96 -6.17 8.82
CA ILE A 71 -4.66 -7.45 8.68
C ILE A 71 -4.10 -8.36 9.75
N GLY A 72 -4.91 -8.67 10.77
CA GLY A 72 -4.47 -9.46 11.92
C GLY A 72 -4.21 -10.93 11.60
N GLY A 73 -4.91 -11.50 10.63
CA GLY A 73 -4.76 -12.88 10.24
C GLY A 73 -5.65 -13.28 9.07
N GLY A 74 -5.93 -14.59 8.97
CA GLY A 74 -6.68 -15.18 7.88
C GLY A 74 -5.81 -16.09 7.02
N GLY A 75 -6.07 -16.14 5.72
CA GLY A 75 -5.30 -16.96 4.80
C GLY A 75 -5.84 -16.98 3.38
N PHE A 76 -5.14 -17.72 2.52
CA PHE A 76 -5.56 -17.99 1.15
C PHE A 76 -5.65 -19.49 0.89
N THR A 77 -6.58 -19.85 0.01
CA THR A 77 -6.71 -21.16 -0.60
C THR A 77 -6.52 -20.98 -2.09
N VAL A 78 -5.58 -21.71 -2.67
CA VAL A 78 -5.37 -21.77 -4.12
C VAL A 78 -5.53 -23.21 -4.55
N GLY A 79 -6.56 -23.47 -5.36
CA GLY A 79 -6.98 -24.83 -5.66
C GLY A 79 -7.25 -25.62 -4.37
N GLY A 80 -6.43 -26.65 -4.11
CA GLY A 80 -6.52 -27.47 -2.89
C GLY A 80 -5.64 -27.02 -1.73
N THR A 81 -4.71 -26.09 -1.96
CA THR A 81 -3.67 -25.73 -0.99
C THR A 81 -4.12 -24.56 -0.13
N LYS A 82 -4.13 -24.76 1.19
CA LYS A 82 -4.48 -23.74 2.18
C LYS A 82 -3.24 -23.18 2.85
N VAL A 83 -3.16 -21.86 2.94
CA VAL A 83 -2.09 -21.13 3.59
C VAL A 83 -2.68 -20.15 4.57
N ALA A 84 -2.28 -20.26 5.84
CA ALA A 84 -2.66 -19.33 6.88
C ALA A 84 -1.61 -18.22 7.03
N PHE A 85 -2.06 -17.00 7.32
CA PHE A 85 -1.15 -15.93 7.70
C PHE A 85 -0.63 -16.17 9.12
N SER A 86 0.68 -16.22 9.28
CA SER A 86 1.33 -16.46 10.57
C SER A 86 1.58 -15.18 11.37
N LYS A 87 1.53 -14.02 10.72
CA LYS A 87 1.80 -12.70 11.29
C LYS A 87 0.93 -11.63 10.62
N PRO A 88 0.67 -10.51 11.32
CA PRO A 88 -0.06 -9.40 10.72
C PRO A 88 0.64 -8.82 9.50
N MET A 89 -0.18 -8.29 8.57
CA MET A 89 0.28 -7.53 7.41
C MET A 89 -0.20 -6.09 7.53
N THR A 90 0.52 -5.16 6.91
CA THR A 90 0.15 -3.74 6.88
C THR A 90 0.04 -3.27 5.44
N VAL A 91 -1.04 -2.56 5.14
CA VAL A 91 -1.24 -1.83 3.88
C VAL A 91 -1.33 -0.35 4.19
N LYS A 92 -0.65 0.49 3.41
CA LYS A 92 -0.70 1.95 3.58
C LYS A 92 -0.60 2.66 2.24
N PHE A 93 -1.36 3.74 2.09
CA PHE A 93 -1.35 4.57 0.88
C PHE A 93 -2.01 5.92 1.15
N GLY A 94 -1.76 6.90 0.29
CA GLY A 94 -2.56 8.13 0.24
C GLY A 94 -3.82 7.89 -0.59
N MET A 95 -4.89 8.62 -0.30
CA MET A 95 -6.14 8.57 -1.07
C MET A 95 -6.57 9.99 -1.45
N TYR A 96 -7.30 10.12 -2.55
CA TYR A 96 -7.90 11.37 -2.96
C TYR A 96 -9.13 11.15 -3.82
N TRP A 97 -10.02 12.13 -3.82
CA TRP A 97 -11.22 12.15 -4.64
C TRP A 97 -11.43 13.57 -5.18
N ALA A 98 -11.51 13.68 -6.51
CA ALA A 98 -11.81 14.92 -7.20
C ALA A 98 -13.27 15.34 -6.93
N ALA A 99 -13.58 16.64 -6.97
CA ALA A 99 -14.94 17.13 -6.73
C ALA A 99 -16.00 16.56 -7.72
N ASP A 100 -15.57 16.20 -8.92
CA ASP A 100 -16.34 15.53 -9.97
C ASP A 100 -15.93 14.04 -10.13
N GLY A 101 -15.30 13.49 -9.09
CA GLY A 101 -14.75 12.15 -9.09
C GLY A 101 -15.82 11.06 -9.22
N PRO A 102 -15.42 9.84 -9.61
CA PRO A 102 -16.35 8.74 -9.78
C PRO A 102 -17.00 8.36 -8.46
N THR A 103 -18.25 7.89 -8.55
CA THR A 103 -18.96 7.25 -7.46
C THR A 103 -19.34 5.82 -7.85
N VAL A 104 -19.55 4.98 -6.85
CA VAL A 104 -20.20 3.69 -7.00
C VAL A 104 -21.62 3.80 -6.44
N THR A 105 -22.59 3.26 -7.15
CA THR A 105 -23.97 3.12 -6.67
C THR A 105 -24.19 1.67 -6.25
N PHE A 106 -24.71 1.49 -5.04
CA PHE A 106 -24.98 0.18 -4.47
C PHE A 106 -26.39 -0.31 -4.80
N PRO A 107 -26.67 -1.62 -4.63
CA PRO A 107 -27.99 -2.19 -4.92
C PRO A 107 -29.14 -1.55 -4.12
N ASP A 108 -28.86 -0.95 -2.96
CA ASP A 108 -29.83 -0.23 -2.13
C ASP A 108 -30.15 1.20 -2.64
N GLY A 109 -29.47 1.65 -3.71
CA GLY A 109 -29.62 2.99 -4.30
C GLY A 109 -28.75 4.07 -3.65
N THR A 110 -28.02 3.75 -2.57
CA THR A 110 -27.03 4.68 -2.00
C THR A 110 -25.78 4.73 -2.88
N SER A 111 -24.96 5.76 -2.70
CA SER A 111 -23.73 5.91 -3.47
C SER A 111 -22.58 6.40 -2.59
N ALA A 112 -21.37 5.94 -2.91
CA ALA A 112 -20.15 6.34 -2.23
C ALA A 112 -19.09 6.80 -3.23
N ALA A 113 -18.21 7.68 -2.78
CA ALA A 113 -17.03 8.09 -3.55
C ALA A 113 -16.11 6.90 -3.80
N LEU A 114 -15.64 6.78 -5.05
CA LEU A 114 -14.61 5.83 -5.43
C LEU A 114 -13.28 6.56 -5.48
N PHE A 115 -12.45 6.33 -4.47
CA PHE A 115 -11.20 7.06 -4.28
C PHE A 115 -10.10 6.52 -5.18
N ALA A 116 -9.29 7.44 -5.70
CA ALA A 116 -8.00 7.13 -6.27
C ALA A 116 -6.95 7.04 -5.16
N THR A 117 -5.84 6.36 -5.43
CA THR A 117 -4.77 6.13 -4.47
C THR A 117 -3.46 6.77 -4.93
N ALA A 118 -2.58 7.02 -3.97
CA ALA A 118 -1.24 7.52 -4.18
C ALA A 118 -0.25 6.68 -3.38
N THR A 119 0.83 6.26 -4.05
CA THR A 119 1.86 5.41 -3.46
C THR A 119 2.53 6.10 -2.27
N PRO A 120 2.82 5.37 -1.17
CA PRO A 120 3.59 5.90 -0.05
C PRO A 120 4.96 6.45 -0.46
N THR A 121 5.45 7.43 0.31
CA THR A 121 6.75 8.07 0.08
C THR A 121 7.95 7.13 0.23
N ASP A 122 7.79 6.03 0.97
CA ASP A 122 8.79 4.97 1.13
C ASP A 122 8.63 3.82 0.14
N GLY A 123 7.70 3.94 -0.82
CA GLY A 123 7.42 2.92 -1.84
C GLY A 123 6.83 1.62 -1.29
N THR A 124 6.57 1.52 0.01
CA THR A 124 6.12 0.29 0.67
C THR A 124 4.62 0.35 0.93
N GLU A 125 3.83 -0.02 -0.07
CA GLU A 125 2.36 -0.05 0.03
C GLU A 125 1.84 -1.26 0.80
N LEU A 126 2.50 -2.41 0.68
CA LEU A 126 2.20 -3.64 1.40
C LEU A 126 3.45 -4.13 2.11
N SER A 127 3.30 -4.46 3.39
CA SER A 127 4.30 -5.14 4.20
C SER A 127 3.71 -6.42 4.77
N ALA A 128 4.34 -7.54 4.44
CA ALA A 128 3.94 -8.86 4.90
C ALA A 128 5.18 -9.64 5.38
N SER A 129 5.00 -10.46 6.40
CA SER A 129 6.07 -11.38 6.83
C SER A 129 6.14 -12.60 5.92
N PRO A 130 7.33 -13.20 5.74
CA PRO A 130 7.46 -14.47 5.04
C PRO A 130 6.59 -15.55 5.68
N LEU A 131 5.91 -16.32 4.84
CA LEU A 131 5.08 -17.45 5.24
C LEU A 131 5.81 -18.75 4.95
N ASP A 132 5.87 -19.66 5.92
CA ASP A 132 6.35 -21.02 5.67
C ASP A 132 5.16 -21.88 5.22
N VAL A 133 5.15 -22.25 3.95
CA VAL A 133 4.03 -22.95 3.31
C VAL A 133 4.41 -24.40 3.09
N PRO A 134 3.77 -25.36 3.80
CA PRO A 134 3.91 -26.76 3.48
C PRO A 134 3.42 -27.02 2.05
N ILE A 135 4.23 -27.72 1.25
CA ILE A 135 3.89 -28.07 -0.12
C ILE A 135 3.78 -29.60 -0.19
N PRO A 136 2.55 -30.16 -0.10
CA PRO A 136 2.34 -31.59 -0.20
C PRO A 136 2.93 -32.15 -1.50
N GLY A 137 3.74 -33.20 -1.40
CA GLY A 137 4.34 -33.86 -2.57
C GLY A 137 5.64 -33.23 -3.07
N LEU A 138 6.09 -32.11 -2.52
CA LEU A 138 7.40 -31.52 -2.87
C LEU A 138 8.56 -32.48 -2.57
N SER A 139 8.44 -33.26 -1.49
CA SER A 139 9.42 -34.29 -1.10
C SER A 139 9.61 -35.39 -2.14
N ASN A 140 8.63 -35.60 -3.04
CA ASN A 140 8.73 -36.59 -4.11
C ASN A 140 9.67 -36.13 -5.24
N PHE A 141 9.85 -34.81 -5.38
CA PHE A 141 10.76 -34.20 -6.35
C PHE A 141 12.12 -33.87 -5.72
N TRP A 142 12.11 -33.42 -4.47
CA TRP A 142 13.31 -33.09 -3.70
C TRP A 142 13.26 -33.70 -2.29
N PRO A 143 13.92 -34.85 -2.07
CA PRO A 143 13.95 -35.50 -0.77
C PRO A 143 14.43 -34.58 0.35
N GLY A 144 13.66 -34.51 1.44
CA GLY A 144 13.94 -33.65 2.59
C GLY A 144 13.37 -32.23 2.53
N VAL A 145 12.72 -31.86 1.41
CA VAL A 145 12.05 -30.55 1.26
C VAL A 145 10.55 -30.71 1.39
N THR A 146 9.95 -30.04 2.38
CA THR A 146 8.51 -30.15 2.66
C THR A 146 7.76 -28.82 2.59
N SER A 147 8.48 -27.69 2.51
CA SER A 147 7.90 -26.36 2.47
C SER A 147 8.71 -25.39 1.60
N ALA A 148 8.08 -24.26 1.26
CA ALA A 148 8.76 -23.10 0.70
C ALA A 148 8.39 -21.85 1.49
N ILE A 149 9.31 -20.90 1.52
CA ILE A 149 9.02 -19.57 2.04
C ILE A 149 8.29 -18.79 0.96
N VAL A 150 7.14 -18.22 1.29
CA VAL A 150 6.34 -17.39 0.40
C VAL A 150 6.35 -15.96 0.89
N LEU A 151 6.83 -15.03 0.08
CA LEU A 151 6.68 -13.59 0.29
C LEU A 151 5.51 -13.09 -0.54
N ILE A 152 4.66 -12.28 0.07
CA ILE A 152 3.56 -11.60 -0.63
C ILE A 152 4.08 -10.21 -1.02
N GLU A 153 4.16 -9.96 -2.33
CA GLU A 153 4.67 -8.69 -2.85
C GLU A 153 3.58 -7.94 -3.61
N PRO A 154 3.55 -6.60 -3.54
CA PRO A 154 2.69 -5.80 -4.39
C PRO A 154 3.12 -5.95 -5.86
N ALA A 155 2.12 -6.11 -6.74
CA ALA A 155 2.30 -6.19 -8.20
C ALA A 155 1.68 -4.98 -8.93
N GLY A 156 1.19 -4.01 -8.17
CA GLY A 156 0.59 -2.77 -8.64
C GLY A 156 -0.06 -2.01 -7.48
N PRO A 157 -0.51 -0.76 -7.70
CA PRO A 157 -1.13 0.03 -6.65
C PRO A 157 -2.52 -0.51 -6.26
N VAL A 158 -2.96 -0.19 -5.05
CA VAL A 158 -4.37 -0.34 -4.65
C VAL A 158 -5.23 0.52 -5.58
N THR A 159 -6.34 -0.02 -6.07
CA THR A 159 -7.28 0.69 -6.94
C THR A 159 -8.72 0.45 -6.51
N ALA A 160 -9.67 1.19 -7.09
CA ALA A 160 -11.09 1.05 -6.83
C ALA A 160 -11.41 1.10 -5.32
N PHE A 161 -10.81 2.04 -4.59
CA PHE A 161 -10.94 2.12 -3.15
C PHE A 161 -12.28 2.76 -2.76
N ALA A 162 -13.17 1.96 -2.18
CA ALA A 162 -14.50 2.37 -1.73
C ALA A 162 -14.68 1.98 -0.25
N PRO A 163 -14.04 2.68 0.70
CA PRO A 163 -14.06 2.29 2.12
C PRO A 163 -15.47 2.29 2.74
N LEU A 164 -16.39 3.07 2.18
CA LEU A 164 -17.78 3.15 2.62
C LEU A 164 -18.68 2.06 2.01
N SER A 165 -18.14 1.12 1.23
CA SER A 165 -18.87 -0.06 0.79
C SER A 165 -18.89 -1.18 1.83
N ALA A 166 -18.37 -0.94 3.04
CA ALA A 166 -18.42 -1.89 4.14
C ALA A 166 -19.87 -2.15 4.54
N GLY A 167 -20.37 -3.36 4.27
CA GLY A 167 -21.78 -3.75 4.45
C GLY A 167 -22.51 -4.05 3.14
N GLU A 168 -21.92 -3.67 2.01
CA GLU A 168 -22.47 -3.92 0.67
C GLU A 168 -21.81 -5.12 -0.01
N ASN A 169 -22.51 -5.70 -0.99
CA ASN A 169 -21.96 -6.74 -1.87
C ASN A 169 -21.04 -6.12 -2.95
N TYR A 170 -20.07 -5.32 -2.50
CA TYR A 170 -19.13 -4.59 -3.34
C TYR A 170 -17.71 -4.67 -2.76
N PRO A 171 -16.66 -4.85 -3.57
CA PRO A 171 -15.28 -4.86 -3.09
C PRO A 171 -14.85 -3.52 -2.49
N LEU A 172 -14.16 -3.55 -1.36
CA LEU A 172 -13.66 -2.32 -0.71
C LEU A 172 -12.45 -1.75 -1.47
N PHE A 173 -11.70 -2.60 -2.15
CA PHE A 173 -10.53 -2.24 -2.96
C PHE A 173 -10.15 -3.36 -3.91
N LYS A 174 -9.24 -3.06 -4.84
CA LYS A 174 -8.47 -4.03 -5.62
C LYS A 174 -6.99 -3.89 -5.31
N LEU A 175 -6.33 -4.99 -4.95
CA LEU A 175 -4.90 -5.03 -4.67
C LEU A 175 -4.23 -6.10 -5.53
N PRO A 176 -3.44 -5.72 -6.54
CA PRO A 176 -2.61 -6.63 -7.31
C PRO A 176 -1.42 -7.11 -6.46
N ILE A 177 -1.26 -8.43 -6.33
CA ILE A 177 -0.12 -9.06 -5.66
C ILE A 177 0.53 -10.11 -6.55
N LYS A 178 1.73 -10.53 -6.17
CA LYS A 178 2.39 -11.75 -6.64
C LYS A 178 3.01 -12.48 -5.45
N LEU A 179 3.19 -13.78 -5.57
CA LEU A 179 3.79 -14.61 -4.53
C LEU A 179 5.21 -14.97 -4.95
N HIS A 180 6.21 -14.57 -4.17
CA HIS A 180 7.61 -14.96 -4.38
C HIS A 180 7.91 -16.22 -3.58
N LEU A 181 8.21 -17.31 -4.26
CA LEU A 181 8.54 -18.59 -3.67
C LEU A 181 10.06 -18.71 -3.53
N LEU A 182 10.54 -18.73 -2.31
CA LEU A 182 11.94 -18.88 -1.96
C LEU A 182 12.20 -20.31 -1.50
N ASN A 183 12.96 -21.03 -2.32
CA ASN A 183 13.49 -22.36 -2.02
C ASN A 183 14.79 -22.57 -2.81
N ALA A 184 15.77 -23.25 -2.21
CA ALA A 184 17.07 -23.51 -2.83
C ALA A 184 16.98 -24.19 -4.21
N PHE A 185 15.94 -25.00 -4.43
CA PHE A 185 15.72 -25.73 -5.69
C PHE A 185 14.89 -24.96 -6.72
N LEU A 186 14.10 -23.97 -6.28
CA LEU A 186 13.28 -23.13 -7.16
C LEU A 186 14.03 -21.89 -7.63
N GLY A 187 15.14 -21.54 -6.98
CA GLY A 187 15.90 -20.33 -7.28
C GLY A 187 15.27 -19.07 -6.70
N LEU A 188 15.92 -17.93 -6.96
CA LEU A 188 15.53 -16.64 -6.37
C LEU A 188 14.47 -15.89 -7.18
N ASN A 189 14.02 -16.43 -8.32
CA ASN A 189 13.09 -15.73 -9.22
C ASN A 189 11.78 -16.52 -9.43
N CYS A 190 11.46 -17.47 -8.55
CA CYS A 190 10.25 -18.27 -8.70
C CYS A 190 9.03 -17.51 -8.17
N TYR A 191 8.08 -17.19 -9.03
CA TYR A 191 6.90 -16.41 -8.67
C TYR A 191 5.61 -17.03 -9.17
N VAL A 192 4.53 -16.95 -8.38
CA VAL A 192 3.15 -17.17 -8.84
C VAL A 192 2.50 -15.81 -9.08
N GLY A 193 2.07 -15.58 -10.33
CA GLY A 193 1.68 -14.25 -10.81
C GLY A 193 2.86 -13.31 -11.00
N SER A 194 2.68 -12.22 -11.74
CA SER A 194 3.71 -11.24 -12.09
C SER A 194 3.15 -9.82 -12.09
N ASN A 195 4.00 -8.80 -12.32
CA ASN A 195 3.53 -7.42 -12.46
C ASN A 195 2.60 -7.24 -13.68
N SER A 196 2.77 -8.05 -14.74
CA SER A 196 1.92 -7.99 -15.94
C SER A 196 0.72 -8.93 -15.90
N SER A 197 0.76 -9.94 -15.03
CA SER A 197 -0.34 -10.88 -14.79
C SER A 197 -0.43 -11.16 -13.28
N PRO A 198 -0.93 -10.21 -12.49
CA PRO A 198 -0.97 -10.33 -11.03
C PRO A 198 -2.13 -11.22 -10.56
N ILE A 199 -2.05 -11.66 -9.31
CA ILE A 199 -3.22 -12.09 -8.55
C ILE A 199 -3.92 -10.82 -8.05
N VAL A 200 -5.15 -10.57 -8.49
CA VAL A 200 -5.89 -9.36 -8.09
C VAL A 200 -6.84 -9.72 -6.96
N LEU A 201 -6.53 -9.27 -5.75
CA LEU A 201 -7.43 -9.39 -4.61
C LEU A 201 -8.54 -8.34 -4.75
N SER A 202 -9.79 -8.74 -4.55
CA SER A 202 -10.94 -7.84 -4.60
C SER A 202 -11.89 -8.06 -3.41
N PRO A 203 -11.41 -7.93 -2.17
CA PRO A 203 -12.14 -8.36 -0.98
C PRO A 203 -13.34 -7.48 -0.64
N THR A 204 -14.41 -8.11 -0.17
CA THR A 204 -15.63 -7.46 0.31
C THR A 204 -15.94 -7.87 1.75
N ALA A 205 -16.61 -6.98 2.49
CA ALA A 205 -17.24 -7.33 3.77
C ALA A 205 -18.66 -7.90 3.58
N GLY A 206 -19.23 -7.79 2.37
CA GLY A 206 -20.53 -8.37 2.02
C GLY A 206 -20.44 -9.81 1.56
N THR A 207 -21.42 -10.24 0.77
CA THR A 207 -21.52 -11.58 0.20
C THR A 207 -20.92 -11.64 -1.20
N THR A 208 -19.97 -12.55 -1.41
CA THR A 208 -19.35 -12.83 -2.71
C THR A 208 -20.31 -13.54 -3.68
N SER A 209 -20.03 -13.49 -4.99
CA SER A 209 -20.73 -14.27 -6.01
C SER A 209 -19.74 -15.01 -6.92
N PRO A 210 -19.10 -16.09 -6.44
CA PRO A 210 -18.13 -16.85 -7.23
C PRO A 210 -18.83 -17.75 -8.26
N PRO A 211 -18.15 -18.06 -9.38
CA PRO A 211 -18.56 -19.20 -10.18
C PRO A 211 -18.35 -20.52 -9.39
N PRO A 212 -19.09 -21.58 -9.70
CA PRO A 212 -18.85 -22.91 -9.13
C PRO A 212 -17.40 -23.38 -9.37
N PRO A 213 -16.83 -24.23 -8.50
CA PRO A 213 -17.46 -24.94 -7.37
C PRO A 213 -17.56 -24.15 -6.06
N ASN A 214 -16.84 -23.03 -5.91
CA ASN A 214 -16.96 -22.21 -4.71
C ASN A 214 -18.41 -21.75 -4.51
N GLN A 215 -18.83 -21.72 -3.26
CA GLN A 215 -20.11 -21.17 -2.84
C GLN A 215 -19.91 -19.73 -2.34
N PRO A 216 -20.94 -18.88 -2.40
CA PRO A 216 -20.92 -17.58 -1.76
C PRO A 216 -20.45 -17.66 -0.30
N ILE A 217 -19.52 -16.78 0.06
CA ILE A 217 -19.10 -16.51 1.43
C ILE A 217 -19.41 -15.05 1.77
N THR A 218 -19.69 -14.79 3.04
CA THR A 218 -20.04 -13.47 3.55
C THR A 218 -18.99 -13.03 4.56
N GLY A 219 -18.50 -11.79 4.40
CA GLY A 219 -17.60 -11.14 5.35
C GLY A 219 -18.35 -10.53 6.54
N ASP A 220 -17.63 -9.68 7.26
CA ASP A 220 -18.18 -8.87 8.35
C ASP A 220 -17.55 -7.46 8.27
N PRO A 221 -18.34 -6.38 8.15
CA PRO A 221 -17.81 -5.02 8.12
C PRO A 221 -17.14 -4.58 9.43
N GLY A 222 -17.34 -5.32 10.53
CA GLY A 222 -16.83 -4.97 11.86
C GLY A 222 -17.52 -3.74 12.43
N THR A 223 -16.76 -2.91 13.14
CA THR A 223 -17.24 -1.65 13.71
C THR A 223 -16.58 -0.44 13.08
N ILE A 224 -17.30 0.68 13.07
CA ILE A 224 -16.86 1.96 12.54
C ILE A 224 -16.93 3.01 13.66
N ALA A 225 -15.87 3.78 13.84
CA ALA A 225 -15.84 4.95 14.70
C ALA A 225 -15.34 6.16 13.90
N ILE A 226 -15.95 7.32 14.14
CA ILE A 226 -15.53 8.59 13.56
C ILE A 226 -15.09 9.49 14.70
N ASN A 227 -13.83 9.88 14.65
CA ASN A 227 -13.16 10.66 15.67
C ASN A 227 -12.71 12.00 15.06
N ALA A 228 -12.86 13.07 15.84
CA ALA A 228 -12.26 14.35 15.48
C ALA A 228 -10.75 14.33 15.71
N ASP A 229 -10.02 15.20 15.01
CA ASP A 229 -8.60 15.41 15.26
C ASP A 229 -8.33 15.81 16.73
N PRO A 230 -7.35 15.19 17.41
CA PRO A 230 -7.07 15.46 18.82
C PRO A 230 -6.41 16.82 19.09
N ASN A 231 -5.94 17.54 18.06
CA ASN A 231 -5.23 18.82 18.16
C ASN A 231 -6.03 20.01 17.59
N GLY A 232 -7.29 19.80 17.21
CA GLY A 232 -8.20 20.86 16.74
C GLY A 232 -8.11 21.20 15.24
N TYR A 233 -7.46 20.36 14.43
CA TYR A 233 -7.52 20.46 12.97
C TYR A 233 -8.87 19.96 12.42
N GLY A 234 -9.17 20.28 11.16
CA GLY A 234 -10.39 19.87 10.45
C GLY A 234 -10.40 18.40 10.02
N ALA A 235 -9.28 17.69 10.16
CA ALA A 235 -9.15 16.31 9.77
C ALA A 235 -10.12 15.40 10.54
N SER A 236 -10.81 14.54 9.79
CA SER A 236 -11.66 13.48 10.35
C SER A 236 -10.92 12.15 10.31
N VAL A 237 -10.93 11.44 11.43
CA VAL A 237 -10.31 10.12 11.57
C VAL A 237 -11.40 9.07 11.62
N ILE A 238 -11.40 8.17 10.64
CA ILE A 238 -12.37 7.09 10.50
C ILE A 238 -11.65 5.78 10.81
N ASP A 239 -12.05 5.13 11.88
CA ASP A 239 -11.50 3.86 12.34
C ASP A 239 -12.48 2.73 12.03
N PHE A 240 -12.00 1.72 11.30
CA PHE A 240 -12.67 0.45 11.09
C PHE A 240 -11.93 -0.59 11.94
N SER A 241 -12.67 -1.43 12.67
CA SER A 241 -12.05 -2.44 13.52
C SER A 241 -12.75 -3.79 13.48
N GLY A 242 -11.95 -4.85 13.50
CA GLY A 242 -12.44 -6.22 13.60
C GLY A 242 -13.14 -6.75 12.35
N ALA A 243 -12.97 -6.11 11.20
CA ALA A 243 -13.62 -6.55 9.97
C ALA A 243 -13.05 -7.90 9.49
N THR A 244 -13.92 -8.67 8.83
CA THR A 244 -13.55 -9.87 8.07
C THR A 244 -13.84 -9.62 6.60
N LEU A 245 -12.81 -9.60 5.76
CA LEU A 245 -12.96 -9.40 4.33
C LEU A 245 -12.72 -10.70 3.57
N VAL A 246 -13.55 -10.96 2.58
CA VAL A 246 -13.56 -12.21 1.83
C VAL A 246 -13.52 -11.95 0.33
N ASP A 247 -12.84 -12.82 -0.41
CA ASP A 247 -12.92 -12.89 -1.87
C ASP A 247 -12.67 -14.33 -2.31
N ASN A 248 -13.58 -14.88 -3.11
CA ASN A 248 -13.45 -16.22 -3.69
C ASN A 248 -13.76 -16.24 -5.20
N THR A 249 -13.67 -15.05 -5.81
CA THR A 249 -13.88 -14.78 -7.22
C THR A 249 -12.56 -14.62 -7.98
N LEU A 250 -11.44 -14.56 -7.25
CA LEU A 250 -10.11 -14.39 -7.81
C LEU A 250 -9.62 -15.60 -8.63
N SER A 251 -8.88 -15.28 -9.69
CA SER A 251 -8.04 -16.23 -10.42
C SER A 251 -6.60 -16.14 -9.94
N VAL A 252 -5.85 -17.23 -10.08
CA VAL A 252 -4.43 -17.28 -9.75
C VAL A 252 -3.65 -17.67 -11.01
N PRO A 253 -2.77 -16.80 -11.53
CA PRO A 253 -1.93 -17.12 -12.67
C PRO A 253 -0.93 -18.23 -12.38
N GLY A 254 -0.28 -18.75 -13.43
CA GLY A 254 0.76 -19.76 -13.31
C GLY A 254 2.03 -19.24 -12.63
N ALA A 255 2.85 -20.18 -12.21
CA ALA A 255 4.22 -19.96 -11.80
C ALA A 255 5.11 -19.60 -12.99
N HIS A 256 6.13 -18.80 -12.75
CA HIS A 256 7.19 -18.45 -13.69
C HIS A 256 8.51 -18.21 -12.97
N GLY A 257 9.64 -18.36 -13.68
CA GLY A 257 10.96 -18.08 -13.10
C GLY A 257 11.47 -19.15 -12.15
N CYS A 258 10.83 -20.33 -12.11
CA CYS A 258 11.14 -21.38 -11.15
C CYS A 258 12.16 -22.37 -11.73
N GLY A 259 13.28 -22.55 -11.04
CA GLY A 259 14.39 -23.41 -11.44
C GLY A 259 15.35 -22.74 -12.42
N ILE A 260 16.26 -23.52 -13.00
CA ILE A 260 17.20 -23.03 -14.00
C ILE A 260 16.46 -22.94 -15.34
N LEU A 261 16.36 -21.74 -15.90
CA LEU A 261 15.65 -21.50 -17.18
C LEU A 261 14.20 -22.02 -17.14
N ASP A 262 13.47 -21.69 -16.06
CA ASP A 262 12.03 -22.01 -15.90
C ASP A 262 11.70 -23.51 -15.86
N SER A 263 12.72 -24.36 -15.64
CA SER A 263 12.59 -25.82 -15.68
C SER A 263 11.64 -26.41 -14.64
N ALA A 264 11.31 -25.67 -13.59
CA ALA A 264 10.48 -26.11 -12.47
C ALA A 264 9.11 -25.44 -12.41
N ASP A 265 8.75 -24.56 -13.36
CA ASP A 265 7.44 -23.90 -13.41
C ASP A 265 6.30 -24.93 -13.39
N TRP A 266 6.44 -26.00 -14.18
CA TRP A 266 5.46 -27.07 -14.26
C TRP A 266 5.26 -27.80 -12.92
N ILE A 267 6.32 -27.94 -12.11
CA ILE A 267 6.25 -28.57 -10.79
C ILE A 267 5.47 -27.67 -9.85
N VAL A 268 5.81 -26.38 -9.81
CA VAL A 268 5.11 -25.40 -8.96
C VAL A 268 3.64 -25.31 -9.36
N ASN A 269 3.36 -25.23 -10.65
CA ASN A 269 2.01 -25.29 -11.21
C ASN A 269 1.24 -26.51 -10.74
N SER A 270 1.85 -27.70 -10.85
CA SER A 270 1.19 -28.94 -10.46
C SER A 270 0.99 -29.07 -8.95
N LEU A 271 1.94 -28.63 -8.13
CA LEU A 271 1.88 -28.75 -6.67
C LEU A 271 0.93 -27.75 -6.03
N PHE A 272 0.85 -26.53 -6.57
CA PHE A 272 -0.04 -25.48 -6.07
C PHE A 272 -1.39 -25.43 -6.79
N GLY A 273 -1.56 -26.23 -7.86
CA GLY A 273 -2.79 -26.24 -8.65
C GLY A 273 -3.00 -24.94 -9.43
N VAL A 274 -1.92 -24.36 -9.96
CA VAL A 274 -1.94 -23.10 -10.73
C VAL A 274 -1.54 -23.32 -12.19
N PRO A 275 -2.05 -22.55 -13.17
CA PRO A 275 -3.05 -21.49 -13.02
C PRO A 275 -4.40 -22.04 -12.54
N SER A 276 -5.07 -21.27 -11.69
CA SER A 276 -6.35 -21.62 -11.09
C SER A 276 -7.41 -20.62 -11.50
N ALA A 277 -8.52 -21.11 -12.06
CA ALA A 277 -9.64 -20.29 -12.49
C ALA A 277 -10.39 -19.67 -11.29
N PRO A 278 -11.17 -18.59 -11.51
CA PRO A 278 -12.17 -18.14 -10.55
C PRO A 278 -13.05 -19.28 -10.06
N GLY A 279 -13.49 -19.23 -8.80
CA GLY A 279 -14.33 -20.29 -8.21
C GLY A 279 -13.56 -21.46 -7.59
N HIS A 280 -12.23 -21.44 -7.64
CA HIS A 280 -11.35 -22.44 -7.00
C HIS A 280 -10.41 -21.84 -5.95
N ASN A 281 -10.45 -20.53 -5.76
CA ASN A 281 -9.55 -19.81 -4.88
C ASN A 281 -10.36 -19.00 -3.89
N THR A 282 -9.84 -18.85 -2.68
CA THR A 282 -10.48 -18.06 -1.63
C THR A 282 -9.42 -17.34 -0.83
N ILE A 283 -9.62 -16.07 -0.55
CA ILE A 283 -8.89 -15.31 0.45
C ILE A 283 -9.86 -14.88 1.55
N THR A 284 -9.39 -14.97 2.79
CA THR A 284 -10.08 -14.46 3.96
C THR A 284 -9.09 -13.65 4.76
N LEU A 285 -9.40 -12.37 4.98
CA LEU A 285 -8.63 -11.45 5.80
C LEU A 285 -9.42 -11.26 7.09
N THR A 286 -8.84 -11.59 8.23
CA THR A 286 -9.53 -11.47 9.53
C THR A 286 -8.82 -10.46 10.43
N GLY A 287 -9.58 -9.89 11.37
CA GLY A 287 -9.07 -8.86 12.27
C GLY A 287 -8.51 -7.67 11.49
N VAL A 288 -9.23 -7.28 10.43
CA VAL A 288 -8.86 -6.11 9.63
C VAL A 288 -9.23 -4.87 10.43
N SER A 289 -8.22 -4.05 10.72
CA SER A 289 -8.37 -2.75 11.33
C SER A 289 -7.76 -1.71 10.40
N SER A 290 -8.51 -0.66 10.05
CA SER A 290 -7.99 0.41 9.21
C SER A 290 -8.35 1.77 9.76
N THR A 291 -7.38 2.67 9.75
CA THR A 291 -7.59 4.07 10.08
C THR A 291 -7.41 4.90 8.82
N ILE A 292 -8.40 5.75 8.57
CA ILE A 292 -8.44 6.69 7.46
C ILE A 292 -8.49 8.10 8.03
N ALA A 293 -7.45 8.89 7.81
CA ALA A 293 -7.50 10.32 8.07
C ALA A 293 -7.86 11.05 6.77
N VAL A 294 -8.92 11.85 6.76
CA VAL A 294 -9.37 12.62 5.60
C VAL A 294 -9.57 14.10 5.93
N ASP A 295 -9.34 14.94 4.93
CA ASP A 295 -9.65 16.37 4.96
C ASP A 295 -9.99 16.87 3.55
N SER A 296 -10.65 18.02 3.48
CA SER A 296 -10.80 18.81 2.25
C SER A 296 -9.55 19.66 1.91
N SER A 297 -8.64 19.84 2.87
CA SER A 297 -7.45 20.67 2.79
C SER A 297 -6.20 19.83 3.02
N ILE A 298 -5.37 19.68 1.99
CA ILE A 298 -4.10 18.95 2.10
C ILE A 298 -3.13 19.59 3.10
N SER A 299 -3.15 20.91 3.23
CA SER A 299 -2.34 21.60 4.24
C SER A 299 -2.82 21.30 5.65
N ASP A 300 -4.13 21.23 5.86
CA ASP A 300 -4.70 20.96 7.18
C ASP A 300 -4.46 19.51 7.60
N LEU A 301 -4.71 18.55 6.70
CA LEU A 301 -4.36 17.13 6.90
C LEU A 301 -2.88 16.95 7.23
N THR A 302 -1.99 17.64 6.51
CA THR A 302 -0.55 17.56 6.75
C THR A 302 -0.20 18.08 8.14
N ASN A 303 -0.80 19.19 8.56
CA ASN A 303 -0.57 19.76 9.89
C ASN A 303 -1.13 18.86 11.00
N ALA A 304 -2.30 18.26 10.80
CA ALA A 304 -2.92 17.31 11.73
C ALA A 304 -2.01 16.11 12.01
N ILE A 305 -1.49 15.47 10.95
CA ILE A 305 -0.55 14.35 11.06
C ILE A 305 0.73 14.80 11.78
N ASN A 306 1.31 15.94 11.37
CA ASN A 306 2.57 16.42 11.91
C ASN A 306 2.48 16.83 13.39
N ALA A 307 1.32 17.33 13.84
CA ALA A 307 1.10 17.71 15.24
C ALA A 307 1.20 16.53 16.22
N THR A 308 1.09 15.29 15.73
CA THR A 308 1.21 14.08 16.57
C THR A 308 2.57 13.42 16.55
N ARG A 309 3.54 13.97 15.80
CA ARG A 309 4.89 13.40 15.70
C ARG A 309 5.62 13.52 17.04
N LYS A 310 6.17 12.40 17.53
CA LYS A 310 6.95 12.29 18.76
C LYS A 310 8.30 11.63 18.51
#